data_AF-A0A382IU90-F1
#
_entry.id   AF-A0A382IU90-F1
#
_cell.length_a   1.000
_cell.length_b   1.000
_cell.length_c   1.000
_cell.angle_alpha   90.00
_cell.angle_beta   90.00
_cell.angle_gamma   90.00
#
_symmetry.space_group_name_H-M   'P 1'
#
loop_
_entity.id
_entity.type
_entity.pdbx_description
1 polymer ?
#
loop_
_entity_poly.entity_id
_entity_poly.type
_entity_poly.pdbx_seq_one_letter_code
_entity_poly.pdbx_strand_id
1 'polypeptide(L)'
;LVQEVTDDKSLTKKTRKDLQVSNAPKKSRRAKILKLADKTSNLRSIANSPPESWDKERKREYIQWSMRVADGLNGVNAWLEDRFQEALKEALQTL
;
A
#
# COMPACT_ATOMS: atom_id res chain seq x y z
N LEU A 1 -9.65 -8.88 -12.52
CA LEU A 1 -8.80 -7.70 -12.24
C LEU A 1 -9.51 -6.64 -11.40
N VAL A 2 -10.48 -5.86 -11.92
CA VAL A 2 -11.14 -4.78 -11.14
C VAL A 2 -11.73 -5.30 -9.84
N GLN A 3 -12.50 -6.40 -9.90
CA GLN A 3 -13.08 -7.03 -8.70
C GLN A 3 -12.04 -7.44 -7.66
N GLU A 4 -10.83 -7.85 -8.06
CA GLU A 4 -9.77 -8.27 -7.12
C GLU A 4 -9.13 -7.09 -6.38
N VAL A 5 -9.29 -5.87 -6.89
CA VAL A 5 -8.67 -4.66 -6.32
C VAL A 5 -9.68 -3.69 -5.71
N THR A 6 -10.98 -4.00 -5.79
CA THR A 6 -12.05 -3.26 -5.14
C THR A 6 -12.27 -3.79 -3.73
N ASP A 7 -12.16 -2.92 -2.73
CA ASP A 7 -12.54 -3.27 -1.36
C ASP A 7 -14.07 -3.23 -1.18
N ASP A 8 -14.60 -4.15 -0.36
CA ASP A 8 -16.00 -4.11 0.06
C ASP A 8 -16.24 -2.95 1.03
N LYS A 9 -16.95 -1.92 0.57
CA LYS A 9 -17.23 -0.71 1.34
C LYS A 9 -18.27 -0.88 2.44
N SER A 10 -18.99 -2.00 2.50
CA SER A 10 -19.91 -2.30 3.61
C SER A 10 -19.17 -2.59 4.93
N LEU A 11 -17.90 -3.01 4.85
CA LEU A 11 -17.07 -3.34 6.00
C LEU A 11 -16.41 -2.12 6.62
N THR A 12 -16.02 -2.20 7.90
CA THR A 12 -15.30 -1.11 8.57
C THR A 12 -13.94 -0.83 7.93
N LYS A 13 -13.42 0.39 8.07
CA LYS A 13 -12.09 0.77 7.55
C LYS A 13 -10.97 -0.15 8.07
N LYS A 14 -11.06 -0.57 9.34
CA LYS A 14 -10.10 -1.51 9.96
C LYS A 14 -10.17 -2.87 9.27
N THR A 15 -11.37 -3.44 9.17
CA THR A 15 -11.60 -4.73 8.51
C THR A 15 -11.12 -4.72 7.06
N ARG A 16 -11.39 -3.65 6.29
CA ARG A 16 -10.87 -3.51 4.91
C ARG A 16 -9.34 -3.51 4.86
N LYS A 17 -8.69 -2.78 5.77
CA LYS A 17 -7.22 -2.74 5.86
C LYS A 17 -6.64 -4.13 6.15
N ASP A 18 -7.25 -4.87 7.07
CA ASP A 18 -6.79 -6.22 7.45
C ASP A 18 -6.99 -7.22 6.30
N LEU A 19 -8.11 -7.11 5.58
CA LEU A 19 -8.38 -7.91 4.38
C LEU A 19 -7.39 -7.62 3.24
N GLN A 20 -6.91 -6.38 3.08
CA GLN A 20 -5.89 -6.09 2.08
C GLN A 20 -4.58 -6.85 2.36
N VAL A 21 -4.19 -6.99 3.63
CA VAL A 21 -3.00 -7.75 4.03
C VAL A 21 -3.24 -9.25 3.80
N SER A 22 -4.35 -9.81 4.29
CA SER A 22 -4.62 -11.25 4.19
C SER A 22 -4.87 -11.73 2.76
N ASN A 23 -5.40 -10.86 1.89
CA ASN A 23 -5.69 -11.22 0.51
C ASN A 23 -4.55 -10.90 -0.46
N ALA A 24 -3.58 -10.05 -0.10
CA ALA A 24 -2.43 -9.73 -0.95
C ALA A 24 -1.75 -10.96 -1.58
N PRO A 25 -1.35 -12.01 -0.82
CA PRO A 25 -0.67 -13.18 -1.38
C PRO A 25 -1.57 -14.00 -2.33
N LYS A 26 -2.89 -13.93 -2.16
CA LYS A 26 -3.89 -14.69 -2.92
C LYS A 26 -4.26 -14.06 -4.26
N LYS A 27 -3.82 -12.84 -4.54
CA LYS A 27 -4.16 -12.12 -5.77
C LYS A 27 -3.48 -12.73 -6.99
N SER A 28 -4.13 -12.62 -8.14
CA SER A 28 -3.50 -12.93 -9.43
C SER A 28 -2.26 -12.04 -9.66
N ARG A 29 -1.32 -12.49 -10.47
CA ARG A 29 -0.10 -11.72 -10.81
C ARG A 29 -0.42 -10.29 -11.27
N ARG A 30 -1.43 -10.13 -12.14
CA ARG A 30 -1.88 -8.81 -12.65
C ARG A 30 -2.42 -7.93 -11.52
N ALA A 31 -3.22 -8.49 -10.61
CA ALA A 31 -3.75 -7.74 -9.47
C ALA A 31 -2.66 -7.37 -8.46
N LYS A 32 -1.64 -8.23 -8.27
CA LYS A 32 -0.49 -7.91 -7.42
C LYS A 32 0.30 -6.70 -7.93
N ILE A 33 0.63 -6.68 -9.23
CA ILE A 33 1.30 -5.55 -9.88
C ILE A 33 0.49 -4.27 -9.69
N LEU A 34 -0.82 -4.31 -9.95
CA LEU A 34 -1.69 -3.14 -9.83
C LEU A 34 -1.75 -2.62 -8.38
N LYS A 35 -1.87 -3.51 -7.39
CA LYS A 35 -1.89 -3.11 -5.96
C LYS A 35 -0.54 -2.58 -5.48
N LEU A 36 0.58 -3.11 -5.99
CA LEU A 36 1.90 -2.61 -5.64
C LEU A 36 2.12 -1.20 -6.24
N ALA A 37 1.64 -0.95 -7.45
CA ALA A 37 1.67 0.37 -8.07
C ALA A 37 0.82 1.39 -7.30
N ASP A 38 -0.40 1.00 -6.90
CA ASP A 38 -1.27 1.79 -6.01
C ASP A 38 -0.53 2.18 -4.71
N LYS A 39 0.07 1.21 -4.02
CA LYS A 39 0.79 1.48 -2.76
C LYS A 39 2.04 2.35 -2.97
N THR A 40 2.77 2.15 -4.05
CA THR A 40 3.92 2.99 -4.42
C THR A 40 3.49 4.44 -4.64
N SER A 41 2.42 4.65 -5.42
CA SER A 41 1.86 5.99 -5.66
C SER A 41 1.41 6.66 -4.37
N ASN A 42 0.74 5.92 -3.49
CA ASN A 42 0.27 6.45 -2.21
C ASN A 42 1.43 6.83 -1.29
N LEU A 43 2.50 6.02 -1.21
CA LEU A 43 3.68 6.37 -0.41
C LEU A 43 4.38 7.64 -0.91
N ARG A 44 4.52 7.80 -2.24
CA ARG A 44 5.01 9.06 -2.83
C ARG A 44 4.14 10.25 -2.48
N SER A 45 2.82 10.08 -2.42
CA SER A 45 1.91 11.13 -1.98
C SER A 45 2.10 11.48 -0.50
N ILE A 46 2.34 10.48 0.37
CA ILE A 46 2.66 10.74 1.78
C ILE A 46 3.97 11.54 1.92
N ALA A 47 4.97 11.24 1.07
CA ALA A 47 6.25 11.94 1.09
C ALA A 47 6.14 13.40 0.60
N ASN A 48 5.48 13.62 -0.53
CA ASN A 48 5.53 14.91 -1.23
C ASN A 48 4.38 15.85 -0.88
N SER A 49 3.19 15.31 -0.58
CA SER A 49 1.97 16.09 -0.38
C SER A 49 1.01 15.33 0.54
N PRO A 50 1.40 15.10 1.82
CA PRO A 50 0.56 14.36 2.75
C PRO A 50 -0.75 15.11 3.01
N PRO A 51 -1.85 14.42 3.36
CA PRO A 51 -3.07 15.08 3.77
C PRO A 51 -2.81 16.01 4.96
N GLU A 52 -3.31 17.25 4.89
CA GLU A 52 -3.07 18.28 5.93
C GLU A 52 -3.50 17.83 7.33
N SER A 53 -4.52 16.98 7.42
CA SER A 53 -5.05 16.45 8.68
C SER A 53 -4.25 15.28 9.27
N TRP A 54 -3.16 14.84 8.63
CA TRP A 54 -2.37 13.71 9.11
C TRP A 54 -1.17 14.14 9.94
N ASP A 55 -1.23 13.82 11.22
CA ASP A 55 -0.08 13.88 12.10
C ASP A 55 0.97 12.79 11.77
N LYS A 56 2.12 12.87 12.44
CA LYS A 56 3.24 11.93 12.26
C LYS A 56 2.85 10.50 12.60
N GLU A 57 2.02 10.30 13.63
CA GLU A 57 1.59 8.97 14.05
C GLU A 57 0.71 8.32 12.98
N ARG A 58 -0.23 9.07 12.41
CA ARG A 58 -1.09 8.59 11.35
C ARG A 58 -0.32 8.24 10.07
N LYS A 59 0.69 9.04 9.72
CA LYS A 59 1.60 8.70 8.61
C LYS A 59 2.34 7.39 8.90
N ARG A 60 2.89 7.23 10.10
CA ARG A 60 3.60 6.02 10.53
C ARG A 60 2.71 4.78 10.42
N GLU A 61 1.48 4.83 10.94
CA GLU A 61 0.51 3.74 10.83
C GLU A 61 0.21 3.36 9.37
N TYR A 62 0.09 4.36 8.49
CA TYR A 62 -0.19 4.12 7.08
C TYR A 62 1.01 3.49 6.35
N ILE A 63 2.22 3.97 6.63
CA ILE A 63 3.45 3.42 6.08
C ILE A 63 3.60 1.96 6.51
N GLN A 64 3.47 1.67 7.81
CA GLN A 64 3.53 0.31 8.35
C GLN A 64 2.45 -0.61 7.75
N TRP A 65 1.23 -0.11 7.59
CA TRP A 65 0.18 -0.88 6.92
C TRP A 65 0.50 -1.15 5.45
N SER A 66 1.07 -0.18 4.73
CA SER A 66 1.46 -0.34 3.32
C SER A 66 2.55 -1.40 3.16
N MET A 67 3.52 -1.45 4.07
CA MET A 67 4.55 -2.50 4.12
C MET A 67 3.93 -3.89 4.28
N ARG A 68 3.04 -4.07 5.27
CA ARG A 68 2.35 -5.36 5.49
C ARG A 68 1.56 -5.84 4.27
N VAL A 69 0.97 -4.92 3.50
CA VAL A 69 0.29 -5.29 2.25
C VAL A 69 1.32 -5.70 1.19
N ALA A 70 2.39 -4.92 1.02
CA ALA A 70 3.43 -5.17 0.02
C ALA A 70 4.16 -6.51 0.22
N ASP A 71 4.34 -6.97 1.45
CA ASP A 71 4.93 -8.28 1.76
C ASP A 71 4.22 -9.44 1.02
N GLY A 72 2.91 -9.33 0.84
CA GLY A 72 2.11 -10.32 0.09
C GLY A 72 2.08 -10.11 -1.43
N LEU A 73 2.67 -9.04 -1.95
CA LEU A 73 2.64 -8.67 -3.37
C LEU A 73 3.97 -8.94 -4.10
N ASN A 74 5.02 -9.35 -3.39
CA ASN A 74 6.38 -9.57 -3.92
C ASN A 74 6.48 -10.69 -4.97
N GLY A 75 7.57 -10.69 -5.74
CA GLY A 75 7.92 -11.74 -6.69
C GLY A 75 7.17 -11.66 -8.02
N VAL A 76 6.62 -10.50 -8.35
CA VAL A 76 5.81 -10.33 -9.58
C VAL A 76 6.38 -9.30 -10.54
N ASN A 77 7.11 -8.30 -10.04
CA ASN A 77 7.72 -7.24 -10.85
C ASN A 77 8.84 -6.54 -10.05
N ALA A 78 10.09 -6.97 -10.26
CA ALA A 78 11.26 -6.45 -9.55
C ALA A 78 11.42 -4.93 -9.68
N TRP A 79 11.21 -4.37 -10.88
CA TRP A 79 11.31 -2.92 -11.07
C TRP A 79 10.32 -2.15 -10.19
N LEU A 80 9.08 -2.64 -10.06
CA LEU A 80 8.06 -1.99 -9.25
C LEU A 80 8.30 -2.22 -7.75
N GLU A 81 8.83 -3.37 -7.37
CA GLU A 81 9.28 -3.67 -6.01
C GLU A 81 10.39 -2.68 -5.58
N ASP A 82 11.35 -2.37 -6.46
CA ASP A 82 12.37 -1.34 -6.21
C ASP A 82 11.76 0.06 -6.06
N ARG A 83 10.81 0.44 -6.94
CA ARG A 83 10.12 1.74 -6.84
C ARG A 83 9.32 1.85 -5.54
N PHE A 84 8.74 0.76 -5.06
CA PHE A 84 8.07 0.73 -3.76
C PHE A 84 9.06 0.98 -2.62
N GLN A 85 10.24 0.35 -2.66
CA GLN A 85 11.28 0.55 -1.64
C GLN A 85 11.80 1.99 -1.62
N GLU A 86 11.98 2.63 -2.77
CA GLU A 86 12.33 4.05 -2.85
C GLU A 86 11.26 4.94 -2.24
N ALA A 87 9.99 4.75 -2.65
CA ALA A 87 8.87 5.53 -2.10
C ALA A 87 8.70 5.31 -0.58
N LEU A 88 8.99 4.11 -0.08
CA LEU A 88 9.00 3.80 1.34
C LEU A 88 10.07 4.59 2.08
N LYS A 89 11.30 4.66 1.56
CA LYS A 89 12.40 5.44 2.15
C LYS A 89 12.05 6.93 2.20
N GLU A 90 11.53 7.49 1.10
CA GLU A 90 11.08 8.89 1.04
C GLU A 90 9.97 9.17 2.06
N ALA A 91 8.96 8.30 2.15
CA ALA A 91 7.86 8.48 3.10
C ALA A 91 8.34 8.44 4.56
N LEU A 92 9.28 7.54 4.89
CA LEU A 92 9.85 7.43 6.23
C LEU A 92 10.65 8.66 6.66
N GLN A 93 11.26 9.39 5.72
CA GLN A 93 11.97 10.65 6.00
C GLN A 93 11.04 11.79 6.41
N THR A 94 9.72 11.65 6.21
CA THR A 94 8.72 12.68 6.56
C THR A 94 8.10 12.51 7.96
N LEU A 95 8.48 11.46 8.68
CA LEU A 95 8.05 11.19 10.06
C LEU A 95 8.86 12.01 11.07
#